data_AF-A0A959I644-F1
#
_entry.id   AF-A0A959I644-F1
#
_cell.length_a   1.000
_cell.length_b   1.000
_cell.length_c   1.000
_cell.angle_alpha   90.00
_cell.angle_beta   90.00
_cell.angle_gamma   90.00
#
_symmetry.space_group_name_H-M   'P 1'
#
loop_
_entity.id
_entity.type
_entity.pdbx_description
1 polymer ?
#
loop_
_entity_poly.entity_id
_entity_poly.type
_entity_poly.pdbx_seq_one_letter_code
_entity_poly.pdbx_strand_id
1 'polypeptide(L)'
;MKKSILILCATFSLTAFAYKNWSVPETSPPACRQAPIDLVYAVDSRFMATISKEDLHRATSVLDIVPRDAESWWYASFESVKVALLHDDYEMAVDGDEKDLNAAQTILLQSADYSTDFYIKARGTTKHPVTGKIEDYVYYLTIVPEK
;
A
#
# COMPACT_ATOMS: atom_id res chain seq x y z
N MET A 1 -7.90 82.15 -18.72
CA MET A 1 -8.69 82.79 -17.64
C MET A 1 -9.51 81.71 -16.93
N LYS A 2 -9.55 81.75 -15.59
CA LYS A 2 -10.40 80.98 -14.61
C LYS A 2 -10.21 79.45 -14.63
N LYS A 3 -9.34 78.86 -13.77
CA LYS A 3 -9.50 78.53 -12.33
C LYS A 3 -10.81 77.82 -11.99
N SER A 4 -10.72 76.56 -11.52
CA SER A 4 -11.15 76.12 -10.18
C SER A 4 -10.79 74.66 -9.94
N ILE A 5 -10.03 74.42 -8.87
CA ILE A 5 -9.86 73.12 -8.20
C ILE A 5 -11.04 72.93 -7.25
N LEU A 6 -11.56 71.72 -7.13
CA LEU A 6 -12.29 71.28 -5.94
C LEU A 6 -12.13 69.76 -5.78
N ILE A 7 -11.43 69.39 -4.70
CA ILE A 7 -11.36 68.05 -4.11
C ILE A 7 -12.40 68.00 -2.99
N LEU A 8 -13.10 66.87 -2.83
CA LEU A 8 -13.76 66.29 -1.63
C LEU A 8 -14.86 65.34 -2.16
N CYS A 9 -15.16 64.16 -1.64
CA CYS A 9 -14.83 63.51 -0.37
C CYS A 9 -15.06 62.00 -0.54
N ALA A 10 -14.37 61.21 0.27
CA ALA A 10 -14.44 59.75 0.29
C ALA A 10 -15.82 59.20 0.64
N THR A 11 -16.21 58.10 -0.03
CA THR A 11 -17.09 57.08 0.57
C THR A 11 -16.57 55.70 0.20
N PHE A 12 -15.84 55.09 1.13
CA PHE A 12 -15.69 53.64 1.18
C PHE A 12 -17.07 53.06 1.52
N SER A 13 -17.82 52.62 0.52
CA SER A 13 -19.04 51.85 0.75
C SER A 13 -18.66 50.46 1.28
N LEU A 14 -18.78 50.26 2.60
CA LEU A 14 -18.93 48.93 3.16
C LEU A 14 -20.21 48.32 2.57
N THR A 15 -20.07 47.27 1.77
CA THR A 15 -21.19 46.38 1.51
C THR A 15 -21.53 45.67 2.81
N ALA A 16 -22.61 46.08 3.46
CA ALA A 16 -23.20 45.35 4.56
C ALA A 16 -23.73 44.00 4.02
N PHE A 17 -23.03 42.91 4.31
CA PHE A 17 -23.62 41.59 4.19
C PHE A 17 -24.62 41.43 5.33
N ALA A 18 -25.91 41.50 5.01
CA ALA A 18 -26.95 41.06 5.93
C ALA A 18 -26.90 39.54 6.02
N TYR A 19 -26.49 39.02 7.19
CA TYR A 19 -26.61 37.60 7.49
C TYR A 19 -28.09 37.29 7.71
N LYS A 20 -28.73 36.63 6.75
CA LYS A 20 -30.06 36.06 6.95
C LYS A 20 -29.88 34.86 7.86
N ASN A 21 -30.23 35.01 9.14
CA ASN A 21 -30.26 33.90 10.09
C ASN A 21 -31.35 32.92 9.65
N TRP A 22 -30.98 31.94 8.84
CA TRP A 22 -31.82 30.80 8.55
C TRP A 22 -31.61 29.82 9.71
N SER A 23 -32.43 29.94 10.75
CA SER A 23 -32.51 28.93 11.80
C SER A 23 -33.11 27.66 11.20
N VAL A 24 -32.24 26.80 10.66
CA VAL A 24 -32.56 25.38 10.51
C VAL A 24 -32.77 24.86 11.93
N PRO A 25 -33.92 24.29 12.28
CA PRO A 25 -33.97 23.45 13.46
C PRO A 25 -33.04 22.27 13.19
N GLU A 26 -31.87 22.26 13.82
CA GLU A 26 -31.05 21.06 13.95
C GLU A 26 -31.86 20.05 14.77
N THR A 27 -32.75 19.33 14.10
CA THR A 27 -33.15 18.03 14.60
C THR A 27 -31.93 17.18 14.34
N SER A 28 -31.05 17.11 15.35
CA SER A 28 -29.92 16.21 15.33
C SER A 28 -30.46 14.82 14.95
N PRO A 29 -29.97 14.18 13.87
CA PRO A 29 -30.18 12.75 13.76
C PRO A 29 -29.67 12.14 15.07
N PRO A 30 -30.34 11.11 15.62
CA PRO A 30 -29.91 10.51 16.87
C PRO A 30 -28.42 10.28 16.77
N ALA A 31 -27.66 10.88 17.69
CA ALA A 31 -26.21 10.80 17.68
C ALA A 31 -25.87 9.31 17.61
N CYS A 32 -25.51 8.83 16.42
CA CYS A 32 -24.84 7.56 16.29
C CYS A 32 -23.57 7.76 17.10
N ARG A 33 -23.58 7.26 18.34
CA ARG A 33 -22.38 7.11 19.15
C ARG A 33 -21.46 6.23 18.31
N GLN A 34 -20.63 6.86 17.49
CA GLN A 34 -19.52 6.18 16.87
C GLN A 34 -18.66 5.78 18.06
N ALA A 35 -18.59 4.48 18.32
CA ALA A 35 -17.64 3.96 19.29
C ALA A 35 -16.26 4.54 18.91
N PRO A 36 -15.44 4.94 19.89
CA PRO A 36 -14.11 5.43 19.59
C PRO A 36 -13.43 4.40 18.69
N ILE A 37 -13.01 4.83 17.50
CA ILE A 37 -12.24 3.97 16.60
C ILE A 37 -10.91 3.79 17.29
N ASP A 38 -10.69 2.59 17.83
CA ASP A 38 -9.39 2.18 18.36
C ASP A 38 -8.46 1.94 17.17
N LEU A 39 -7.70 2.97 16.79
CA LEU A 39 -6.71 2.88 15.73
C LEU A 39 -5.50 2.12 16.27
N VAL A 40 -5.53 0.80 16.13
CA VAL A 40 -4.39 -0.06 16.45
C VAL A 40 -3.40 0.00 15.28
N TYR A 41 -2.23 0.59 15.52
CA TYR A 41 -1.09 0.56 14.59
C TYR A 41 0.07 -0.23 15.24
N ALA A 42 0.46 -1.33 14.62
CA ALA A 42 1.66 -2.08 15.00
C ALA A 42 2.82 -1.66 14.08
N VAL A 43 3.93 -1.22 14.68
CA VAL A 43 5.18 -0.97 13.97
C VAL A 43 6.09 -2.16 14.26
N ASP A 44 6.36 -2.95 13.23
CA ASP A 44 7.29 -4.09 13.31
C ASP A 44 8.20 -4.10 12.07
N SER A 45 9.22 -4.94 12.09
CA SER A 45 10.00 -5.26 10.90
C SER A 45 9.07 -5.85 9.83
N ARG A 46 9.30 -5.49 8.56
CA ARG A 46 8.59 -6.16 7.45
C ARG A 46 9.15 -7.56 7.20
N PHE A 47 10.39 -7.82 7.61
CA PHE A 47 11.11 -9.08 7.43
C PHE A 47 10.98 -10.02 8.64
N MET A 48 9.74 -10.29 9.07
CA MET A 48 9.50 -11.27 10.13
C MET A 48 9.43 -12.70 9.60
N ALA A 49 9.07 -12.86 8.32
CA ALA A 49 9.07 -14.15 7.66
C ALA A 49 10.51 -14.55 7.28
N THR A 50 10.82 -15.82 7.47
CA THR A 50 12.12 -16.38 7.11
C THR A 50 11.94 -17.62 6.27
N ILE A 51 12.91 -17.91 5.42
CA ILE A 51 12.96 -19.13 4.61
C ILE A 51 14.38 -19.70 4.65
N SER A 52 14.50 -21.02 4.72
CA SER A 52 15.81 -21.66 4.63
C SER A 52 16.34 -21.56 3.19
N LYS A 53 17.66 -21.51 3.01
CA LYS A 53 18.24 -21.48 1.67
C LYS A 53 17.90 -22.75 0.88
N GLU A 54 17.84 -23.89 1.55
CA GLU A 54 17.40 -25.16 0.95
C GLU A 54 15.94 -25.13 0.47
N ASP A 55 14.99 -24.63 1.27
CA ASP A 55 13.59 -24.49 0.86
C ASP A 55 13.45 -23.54 -0.33
N LEU A 56 14.17 -22.42 -0.30
CA LEU A 56 14.17 -21.44 -1.39
C LEU A 56 14.70 -22.06 -2.69
N HIS A 57 15.74 -22.90 -2.62
CA HIS A 57 16.30 -23.58 -3.79
C HIS A 57 15.38 -24.65 -4.38
N ARG A 58 14.51 -25.25 -3.54
CA ARG A 58 13.50 -26.22 -3.98
C ARG A 58 12.21 -25.58 -4.47
N ALA A 59 11.99 -24.30 -4.20
CA ALA A 59 10.77 -23.60 -4.57
C ALA A 59 10.55 -23.62 -6.09
N THR A 60 9.35 -24.00 -6.49
CA THR A 60 8.91 -24.00 -7.90
C THR A 60 7.84 -22.93 -8.14
N SER A 61 7.18 -22.48 -7.08
CA SER A 61 6.13 -21.48 -7.10
C SER A 61 6.37 -20.45 -6.01
N VAL A 62 5.84 -19.23 -6.18
CA VAL A 62 5.83 -18.24 -5.09
C VAL A 62 5.08 -18.75 -3.85
N LEU A 63 4.11 -19.65 -4.04
CA LEU A 63 3.36 -20.26 -2.92
C LEU A 63 4.21 -21.23 -2.09
N ASP A 64 5.34 -21.71 -2.62
CA ASP A 64 6.32 -22.49 -1.85
C ASP A 64 7.17 -21.61 -0.91
N ILE A 65 7.20 -20.29 -1.18
CA ILE A 65 8.04 -19.32 -0.48
C ILE A 65 7.24 -18.54 0.56
N VAL A 66 6.04 -18.10 0.19
CA VAL A 66 5.21 -17.25 1.04
C VAL A 66 4.72 -18.06 2.26
N PRO A 67 4.65 -17.47 3.47
CA PRO A 67 4.14 -18.15 4.66
C PRO A 67 2.73 -18.71 4.49
N ARG A 68 2.45 -19.88 5.07
CA ARG A 68 1.14 -20.54 4.93
C ARG A 68 -0.04 -19.79 5.54
N ASP A 69 0.21 -18.92 6.51
CA ASP A 69 -0.80 -18.06 7.14
C ASP A 69 -1.15 -16.83 6.27
N ALA A 70 -0.49 -16.65 5.13
CA ALA A 70 -0.81 -15.66 4.10
C ALA A 70 -2.03 -16.06 3.25
N GLU A 71 -3.15 -16.45 3.88
CA GLU A 71 -4.28 -17.14 3.23
C GLU A 71 -4.74 -16.53 1.91
N SER A 72 -4.75 -15.20 1.77
CA SER A 72 -5.19 -14.50 0.56
C SER A 72 -4.41 -14.86 -0.71
N TRP A 73 -3.14 -15.25 -0.59
CA TRP A 73 -2.30 -15.63 -1.73
C TRP A 73 -2.72 -16.97 -2.38
N TRP A 74 -3.33 -17.87 -1.61
CA TRP A 74 -3.68 -19.22 -2.06
C TRP A 74 -4.89 -19.19 -3.00
N TYR A 75 -5.83 -18.27 -2.74
CA TYR A 75 -7.05 -18.10 -3.53
C TYR A 75 -6.89 -17.10 -4.69
N ALA A 76 -5.83 -16.29 -4.69
CA ALA A 76 -5.61 -15.29 -5.72
C ALA A 76 -5.20 -15.92 -7.06
N SER A 77 -5.64 -15.33 -8.16
CA SER A 77 -5.07 -15.57 -9.49
C SER A 77 -4.11 -14.43 -9.80
N PHE A 78 -2.89 -14.68 -10.27
CA PHE A 78 -1.89 -13.63 -10.50
C PHE A 78 -1.79 -13.22 -11.97
N GLU A 79 -1.60 -11.91 -12.20
CA GLU A 79 -1.38 -11.27 -13.51
C GLU A 79 0.11 -11.04 -13.75
N SER A 80 0.79 -10.69 -12.67
CA SER A 80 2.20 -10.38 -12.65
C SER A 80 2.74 -10.72 -11.27
N VAL A 81 3.95 -11.26 -11.26
CA VAL A 81 4.73 -11.57 -10.08
C VAL A 81 6.11 -10.95 -10.26
N LYS A 82 6.54 -10.17 -9.28
CA LYS A 82 7.89 -9.64 -9.18
C LYS A 82 8.58 -10.29 -8.00
N VAL A 83 9.80 -10.76 -8.23
CA VAL A 83 10.72 -11.21 -7.20
C VAL A 83 11.88 -10.23 -7.17
N ALA A 84 12.27 -9.75 -5.98
CA ALA A 84 13.33 -8.78 -5.84
C ALA A 84 14.21 -9.05 -4.63
N LEU A 85 15.51 -9.20 -4.86
CA LEU A 85 16.54 -9.24 -3.81
C LEU A 85 16.95 -7.81 -3.44
N LEU A 86 17.07 -7.57 -2.15
CA LEU A 86 17.43 -6.28 -1.57
C LEU A 86 18.86 -6.33 -1.07
N HIS A 87 19.70 -5.50 -1.65
CA HIS A 87 21.05 -5.20 -1.16
C HIS A 87 21.06 -3.78 -0.59
N ASP A 88 22.09 -3.46 0.21
CA ASP A 88 22.20 -2.18 0.91
C ASP A 88 22.10 -0.97 -0.05
N ASP A 89 22.60 -1.11 -1.27
CA ASP A 89 22.76 -0.05 -2.26
C ASP A 89 21.97 -0.26 -3.56
N TYR A 90 21.42 -1.45 -3.81
CA TYR A 90 20.63 -1.72 -5.01
C TYR A 90 19.59 -2.83 -4.83
N GLU A 91 18.65 -2.88 -5.78
CA GLU A 91 17.64 -3.95 -5.91
C GLU A 91 17.88 -4.71 -7.22
N MET A 92 17.87 -6.04 -7.14
CA MET A 92 17.79 -6.89 -8.33
C MET A 92 16.41 -7.51 -8.41
N ALA A 93 15.66 -7.16 -9.45
CA ALA A 93 14.28 -7.61 -9.61
C ALA A 93 14.06 -8.31 -10.95
N VAL A 94 13.21 -9.34 -10.92
CA VAL A 94 12.76 -10.08 -12.10
C VAL A 94 11.25 -10.23 -12.05
N ASP A 95 10.61 -9.86 -13.16
CA ASP A 95 9.18 -10.02 -13.38
C ASP A 95 8.85 -11.40 -13.98
N GLY A 96 7.62 -11.83 -13.78
CA GLY A 96 6.98 -13.00 -14.33
C GLY A 96 5.46 -12.80 -14.33
N ASP A 97 4.74 -13.70 -14.97
CA ASP A 97 3.31 -13.48 -15.28
C ASP A 97 2.38 -14.40 -14.46
N GLU A 98 2.94 -15.39 -13.76
CA GLU A 98 2.17 -16.46 -13.11
C GLU A 98 2.71 -16.79 -11.71
N LYS A 99 2.02 -17.71 -11.02
CA LYS A 99 2.43 -18.20 -9.70
C LYS A 99 3.74 -18.97 -9.72
N ASP A 100 3.99 -19.69 -10.81
CA ASP A 100 5.16 -20.52 -10.96
C ASP A 100 6.38 -19.64 -11.26
N LEU A 101 7.50 -19.97 -10.63
CA LEU A 101 8.74 -19.23 -10.80
C LEU A 101 9.28 -19.49 -12.20
N ASN A 102 9.49 -18.43 -12.97
CA ASN A 102 10.17 -18.55 -14.25
C ASN A 102 11.68 -18.76 -14.04
N ALA A 103 12.39 -19.18 -15.09
CA ALA A 103 13.81 -19.47 -15.02
C ALA A 103 14.66 -18.30 -14.49
N ALA A 104 14.32 -17.05 -14.85
CA ALA A 104 15.05 -15.88 -14.40
C ALA A 104 14.81 -15.59 -12.91
N GLN A 105 13.59 -15.79 -12.40
CA GLN A 105 13.27 -15.69 -10.98
C GLN A 105 13.96 -16.79 -10.17
N THR A 106 13.98 -18.02 -10.67
CA THR A 106 14.71 -19.13 -10.06
C THR A 106 16.21 -18.83 -9.98
N ILE A 107 16.83 -18.36 -11.06
CA ILE A 107 18.24 -17.98 -11.08
C ILE A 107 18.54 -16.86 -10.09
N LEU A 108 17.69 -15.83 -10.04
CA LEU A 108 17.83 -14.73 -9.09
C LEU A 108 17.81 -15.26 -7.65
N LEU A 109 16.78 -16.03 -7.28
CA LEU A 109 16.62 -16.55 -5.92
C LEU A 109 17.76 -17.51 -5.52
N GLN A 110 18.24 -18.35 -6.45
CA GLN A 110 19.35 -19.27 -6.20
C GLN A 110 20.72 -18.57 -6.08
N SER A 111 20.84 -17.33 -6.56
CA SER A 111 22.05 -16.53 -6.41
C SER A 111 22.16 -15.85 -5.04
N ALA A 112 21.09 -15.86 -4.25
CA ALA A 112 21.04 -15.13 -2.98
C ALA A 112 21.86 -15.81 -1.87
N ASP A 113 22.52 -14.99 -1.06
CA ASP A 113 23.27 -15.44 0.11
C ASP A 113 22.40 -15.48 1.37
N TYR A 114 22.89 -16.14 2.43
CA TYR A 114 22.25 -16.05 3.74
C TYR A 114 22.18 -14.59 4.19
N SER A 115 21.16 -14.29 4.98
CA SER A 115 20.85 -12.94 5.46
C SER A 115 20.51 -11.93 4.35
N THR A 116 20.26 -12.40 3.12
CA THR A 116 19.66 -11.57 2.08
C THR A 116 18.19 -11.38 2.37
N ASP A 117 17.76 -10.12 2.38
CA ASP A 117 16.37 -9.72 2.42
C ASP A 117 15.81 -9.67 1.01
N PHE A 118 14.58 -10.13 0.83
CA PHE A 118 13.91 -10.09 -0.48
C PHE A 118 12.41 -9.95 -0.33
N TYR A 119 11.74 -9.59 -1.42
CA TYR A 119 10.28 -9.57 -1.44
C TYR A 119 9.72 -10.22 -2.70
N ILE A 120 8.49 -10.72 -2.55
CA ILE A 120 7.65 -11.15 -3.66
C ILE A 120 6.45 -10.21 -3.69
N LYS A 121 6.18 -9.63 -4.85
CA LYS A 121 5.00 -8.81 -5.11
C LYS A 121 4.18 -9.48 -6.21
N ALA A 122 2.89 -9.68 -5.98
CA ALA A 122 1.97 -10.20 -6.98
C ALA A 122 0.78 -9.27 -7.16
N ARG A 123 0.25 -9.19 -8.38
CA ARG A 123 -1.00 -8.48 -8.68
C ARG A 123 -2.07 -9.48 -9.05
N GLY A 124 -3.26 -9.36 -8.46
CA GLY A 124 -4.39 -10.21 -8.79
C GLY A 124 -4.97 -9.95 -10.19
N THR A 125 -5.37 -10.99 -10.92
CA THR A 125 -6.20 -10.86 -12.16
C THR A 125 -7.70 -10.87 -11.88
N THR A 126 -8.11 -11.49 -10.78
CA THR A 126 -9.52 -11.71 -10.44
C THR A 126 -9.87 -10.99 -9.14
N LYS A 127 -11.17 -10.70 -8.97
CA LYS A 127 -11.67 -10.13 -7.73
C LYS A 127 -11.52 -11.16 -6.61
N HIS A 128 -10.87 -10.75 -5.52
CA HIS A 128 -10.73 -11.58 -4.34
C HIS A 128 -12.14 -11.97 -3.82
N PRO A 129 -12.37 -13.25 -3.48
CA PRO A 129 -13.72 -13.76 -3.18
C PRO A 129 -14.36 -13.09 -1.96
N VAL A 130 -13.56 -12.56 -1.04
CA VAL A 130 -14.05 -11.93 0.20
C VAL A 130 -14.27 -10.42 0.02
N THR A 131 -13.34 -9.72 -0.63
CA THR A 131 -13.36 -8.24 -0.68
C THR A 131 -14.00 -7.72 -1.97
N GLY A 132 -14.14 -8.56 -2.99
CA GLY A 132 -14.68 -8.19 -4.30
C GLY A 132 -13.77 -7.24 -5.09
N LYS A 133 -12.51 -7.04 -4.65
CA LYS A 133 -11.53 -6.14 -5.27
C LYS A 133 -10.39 -6.92 -5.89
N ILE A 134 -9.77 -6.32 -6.90
CA ILE A 134 -8.45 -6.74 -7.36
C ILE A 134 -7.44 -6.21 -6.34
N GLU A 135 -6.53 -7.06 -5.89
CA GLU A 135 -5.60 -6.76 -4.81
C GLU A 135 -4.15 -6.94 -5.27
N ASP A 136 -3.28 -6.11 -4.71
CA ASP A 136 -1.84 -6.31 -4.76
C ASP A 136 -1.41 -7.03 -3.47
N TYR A 137 -0.55 -8.02 -3.64
CA TYR A 137 -0.03 -8.85 -2.58
C TYR A 137 1.48 -8.63 -2.47
N VAL A 138 2.00 -8.47 -1.25
CA VAL A 138 3.45 -8.34 -1.01
C VAL A 138 3.84 -9.10 0.26
N TYR A 139 4.91 -9.89 0.16
CA TYR A 139 5.57 -10.50 1.33
C TYR A 139 7.07 -10.22 1.28
N TYR A 140 7.63 -9.96 2.45
CA TYR A 140 9.05 -9.68 2.68
C TYR A 140 9.63 -10.83 3.52
N LEU A 141 10.79 -11.35 3.11
CA LEU A 141 11.42 -12.51 3.74
C LEU A 141 12.93 -12.31 3.86
N THR A 142 13.52 -12.93 4.88
CA THR A 142 14.99 -13.06 5.02
C THR A 142 15.40 -14.52 4.83
N ILE A 143 16.48 -14.74 4.09
CA ILE A 143 17.08 -16.08 3.93
C ILE A 143 17.89 -16.42 5.18
N VAL A 144 17.58 -17.54 5.83
CA VAL A 144 18.27 -18.00 7.05
C VAL A 144 18.96 -19.34 6.86
N PRO A 145 19.98 -19.66 7.67
CA PRO A 145 20.58 -21.00 7.69
C PRO A 145 19.56 -22.09 8.00
N GLU A 146 19.85 -23.29 7.51
CA GLU A 146 19.13 -24.51 7.86
C GLU A 146 19.22 -24.77 9.38
N LYS A 147 18.20 -25.44 9.94
CA LYS A 147 18.16 -25.82 11.35
C LYS A 147 18.78 -27.19 11.61
#